data_AF-A0A319CW29-F1
#
_entry.id   AF-A0A319CW29-F1
#
_cell.length_a   1.000
_cell.length_b   1.000
_cell.length_c   1.000
_cell.angle_alpha   90.00
_cell.angle_beta   90.00
_cell.angle_gamma   90.00
#
_symmetry.space_group_name_H-M   'P 1'
#
loop_
_entity.id
_entity.type
_entity.pdbx_description
1 polymer ?
#
loop_
_entity_poly.entity_id
_entity_poly.type
_entity_poly.pdbx_seq_one_letter_code
_entity_poly.pdbx_strand_id
1 'polypeptide(L)'
;MGHRTESGLTPEEVFQTSTPAPNGYANSKYLAEQILDYAGQKAQGRNLSISIARVGQVAGAVRARGLWNKAEWFPSMVPSSLHVGAVPEDIGSLGRVDWVPVDLVAEVLVALAIGENPDRRTVDVFHPHNLHPITWDAIRPVVFETLSTYTGKPLDVVPFRTWIQRVRADIAAGGSTIGEDLQVSLEKNPAAKLLNFFDDMASGSKAENFFDTKRTAERSNKLRAVEAVQPEWLRKWVKEWLGDAQV
;
A
#
# COMPACT_ATOMS: atom_id res chain seq x y z
N MET A 1 1.94 -3.85 -11.93
CA MET A 1 2.79 -4.60 -12.88
C MET A 1 3.07 -3.73 -14.09
N GLY A 2 4.15 -4.00 -14.83
CA GLY A 2 4.49 -3.26 -16.06
C GLY A 2 3.68 -3.71 -17.27
N HIS A 3 3.23 -4.97 -17.25
CA HIS A 3 2.31 -5.54 -18.23
C HIS A 3 1.04 -4.69 -18.33
N ARG A 4 0.55 -4.47 -19.55
CA ARG A 4 -0.71 -3.78 -19.82
C ARG A 4 -1.55 -4.63 -20.76
N THR A 5 -2.82 -4.73 -20.45
CA THR A 5 -3.82 -5.38 -21.30
C THR A 5 -4.65 -4.31 -22.02
N GLU A 6 -5.30 -4.67 -23.12
CA GLU A 6 -6.20 -3.75 -23.85
C GLU A 6 -7.37 -3.27 -22.99
N SER A 7 -7.81 -4.08 -22.02
CA SER A 7 -8.86 -3.74 -21.06
C SER A 7 -8.40 -2.84 -19.91
N GLY A 8 -7.09 -2.63 -19.73
CA GLY A 8 -6.54 -1.94 -18.56
C GLY A 8 -6.70 -2.73 -17.25
N LEU A 9 -7.02 -4.02 -17.35
CA LEU A 9 -7.18 -4.94 -16.22
C LEU A 9 -6.14 -6.07 -16.29
N THR A 10 -5.42 -6.25 -15.20
CA THR A 10 -4.53 -7.38 -14.95
C THR A 10 -5.39 -8.60 -14.57
N PRO A 11 -5.33 -9.70 -15.34
CA PRO A 11 -6.24 -10.84 -15.16
C PRO A 11 -5.82 -11.74 -13.99
N GLU A 12 -6.80 -12.45 -13.42
CA GLU A 12 -6.63 -13.45 -12.35
C GLU A 12 -6.13 -14.80 -12.90
N GLU A 13 -5.05 -14.72 -13.68
CA GLU A 13 -4.32 -15.85 -14.25
C GLU A 13 -2.84 -15.53 -14.37
N VAL A 14 -2.02 -16.57 -14.51
CA VAL A 14 -0.60 -16.41 -14.83
C VAL A 14 -0.52 -16.03 -16.30
N PHE A 15 0.18 -14.94 -16.59
CA PHE A 15 0.41 -14.46 -17.95
C PHE A 15 1.90 -14.28 -18.19
N GLN A 16 2.28 -14.27 -19.46
CA GLN A 16 3.65 -14.00 -19.90
C GLN A 16 3.74 -12.62 -20.53
N THR A 17 4.85 -11.93 -20.29
CA THR A 17 5.11 -10.65 -20.92
C THR A 17 6.59 -10.39 -21.11
N SER A 18 6.92 -9.63 -22.16
CA SER A 18 8.26 -9.07 -22.40
C SER A 18 8.54 -7.80 -21.58
N THR A 19 7.53 -7.25 -20.90
CA THR A 19 7.63 -6.02 -20.08
C THR A 19 7.10 -6.24 -18.65
N PRO A 20 7.71 -7.15 -17.87
CA PRO A 20 7.14 -7.65 -16.61
C PRO A 20 6.89 -6.57 -15.55
N ALA A 21 7.90 -5.77 -15.20
CA ALA A 21 7.74 -4.83 -14.10
C ALA A 21 8.73 -3.66 -14.07
N PRO A 22 8.39 -2.57 -13.36
CA PRO A 22 9.18 -1.34 -13.33
C PRO A 22 10.44 -1.43 -12.46
N ASN A 23 10.58 -2.47 -11.61
CA ASN A 23 11.72 -2.61 -10.70
C ASN A 23 12.08 -4.08 -10.42
N GLY A 24 13.23 -4.29 -9.77
CA GLY A 24 13.75 -5.62 -9.46
C GLY A 24 12.84 -6.46 -8.55
N TYR A 25 12.17 -5.84 -7.58
CA TYR A 25 11.21 -6.51 -6.71
C TYR A 25 10.05 -7.11 -7.53
N ALA A 26 9.39 -6.30 -8.35
CA ALA A 26 8.24 -6.75 -9.11
C ALA A 26 8.65 -7.76 -10.21
N ASN A 27 9.86 -7.64 -10.79
CA ASN A 27 10.41 -8.67 -11.69
C ASN A 27 10.66 -10.00 -10.95
N SER A 28 11.17 -9.97 -9.73
CA SER A 28 11.36 -11.19 -8.92
C SER A 28 10.04 -11.89 -8.60
N LYS A 29 8.97 -11.13 -8.32
CA LYS A 29 7.64 -11.69 -8.06
C LYS A 29 7.03 -12.30 -9.31
N TYR A 30 7.15 -11.62 -10.45
CA TYR A 30 6.73 -12.17 -11.74
C TYR A 30 7.43 -13.50 -12.05
N LEU A 31 8.75 -13.58 -11.90
CA LEU A 31 9.50 -14.82 -12.15
C LEU A 31 9.09 -15.95 -11.19
N ALA A 32 8.82 -15.63 -9.92
CA ALA A 32 8.32 -16.62 -8.97
C ALA A 32 6.96 -17.21 -9.41
N GLU A 33 6.05 -16.38 -9.95
CA GLU A 33 4.78 -16.85 -10.52
C GLU A 33 5.02 -17.79 -11.71
N GLN A 34 5.96 -17.48 -12.60
CA GLN A 34 6.28 -18.35 -13.75
C GLN A 34 6.84 -19.70 -13.30
N ILE A 35 7.70 -19.73 -12.27
CA ILE A 35 8.26 -20.98 -11.72
C ILE A 35 7.15 -21.84 -11.11
N LEU A 36 6.25 -21.22 -10.35
CA LEU A 36 5.10 -21.89 -9.75
C LEU A 36 4.14 -22.44 -10.79
N ASP A 37 3.87 -21.67 -11.85
CA ASP A 37 3.04 -22.11 -12.97
C ASP A 37 3.64 -23.31 -13.69
N TYR A 38 4.93 -23.24 -14.02
CA TYR A 38 5.66 -24.37 -14.60
C TYR A 38 5.61 -25.62 -13.72
N ALA A 39 5.84 -25.48 -12.42
CA ALA A 39 5.78 -26.58 -11.47
C ALA A 39 4.36 -27.20 -11.40
N GLY A 40 3.33 -26.36 -11.41
CA GLY A 40 1.93 -26.80 -11.48
C GLY A 40 1.65 -27.62 -12.73
N GLN A 41 2.04 -27.12 -13.91
CA GLN A 41 1.88 -27.84 -15.18
C GLN A 41 2.60 -29.20 -15.18
N LYS A 42 3.81 -29.28 -14.60
CA LYS A 42 4.56 -30.55 -14.49
C LYS A 42 3.99 -31.52 -13.45
N ALA A 43 3.21 -31.02 -12.50
CA ALA A 43 2.55 -31.82 -11.48
C ALA A 43 1.12 -32.23 -11.86
N GLN A 44 0.67 -31.99 -13.11
CA GLN A 44 -0.65 -32.45 -13.56
C GLN A 44 -0.84 -33.96 -13.30
N GLY A 45 -1.97 -34.31 -12.68
CA GLY A 45 -2.26 -35.67 -12.22
C GLY A 45 -1.70 -36.03 -10.84
N ARG A 46 -0.97 -35.12 -10.18
CA ARG A 46 -0.56 -35.22 -8.76
C ARG A 46 -1.48 -34.34 -7.92
N ASN A 47 -1.65 -34.69 -6.63
CA ASN A 47 -2.42 -33.90 -5.68
C ASN A 47 -1.65 -32.64 -5.22
N LEU A 48 -1.23 -31.80 -6.17
CA LEU A 48 -0.60 -30.50 -5.92
C LEU A 48 -1.55 -29.40 -6.36
N SER A 49 -1.82 -28.45 -5.46
CA SER A 49 -2.50 -27.21 -5.81
C SER A 49 -1.68 -26.03 -5.33
N ILE A 50 -1.59 -25.02 -6.18
CA ILE A 50 -0.85 -23.79 -5.95
C ILE A 50 -1.84 -22.63 -5.99
N SER A 51 -1.77 -21.76 -5.00
CA SER A 51 -2.53 -20.52 -4.96
C SER A 51 -1.56 -19.34 -4.92
N ILE A 52 -1.67 -18.46 -5.90
CA ILE A 52 -0.89 -17.23 -6.03
C ILE A 52 -1.81 -16.08 -5.65
N ALA A 53 -1.46 -15.34 -4.60
CA ALA A 53 -2.20 -14.14 -4.21
C ALA A 53 -1.36 -12.89 -4.53
N ARG A 54 -1.86 -12.05 -5.44
CA ARG A 54 -1.27 -10.74 -5.74
C ARG A 54 -1.94 -9.69 -4.86
N VAL A 55 -1.25 -9.31 -3.80
CA VAL A 55 -1.75 -8.30 -2.85
C VAL A 55 -1.39 -6.89 -3.32
N GLY A 56 -2.29 -5.94 -3.06
CA GLY A 56 -2.03 -4.51 -3.17
C GLY A 56 -1.32 -3.96 -1.94
N GLN A 57 -1.60 -2.70 -1.58
CA GLN A 57 -1.12 -2.14 -0.32
C GLN A 57 -1.78 -2.85 0.87
N VAL A 58 -0.96 -3.53 1.67
CA VAL A 58 -1.38 -4.10 2.95
C VAL A 58 -1.22 -3.00 4.00
N ALA A 59 -2.33 -2.62 4.63
CA ALA A 59 -2.37 -1.58 5.66
C ALA A 59 -2.21 -2.15 7.07
N GLY A 60 -2.12 -1.27 8.06
CA GLY A 60 -2.08 -1.65 9.48
C GLY A 60 -3.30 -2.45 9.91
N ALA A 61 -3.16 -3.21 10.99
CA ALA A 61 -4.27 -3.98 11.56
C ALA A 61 -5.40 -3.03 12.02
N VAL A 62 -6.65 -3.48 11.97
CA VAL A 62 -7.82 -2.67 12.38
C VAL A 62 -8.61 -3.30 13.53
N ARG A 63 -8.58 -4.63 13.67
CA ARG A 63 -9.20 -5.40 14.76
C ARG A 63 -8.22 -5.76 15.87
N ALA A 64 -6.93 -5.86 15.54
CA ALA A 64 -5.87 -6.22 16.47
C ALA A 64 -4.87 -5.09 16.69
N ARG A 65 -4.05 -5.22 17.74
CA ARG A 65 -2.82 -4.43 17.87
C ARG A 65 -1.84 -4.89 16.80
N GLY A 66 -1.26 -3.95 16.06
CA GLY A 66 -0.32 -4.28 15.00
C GLY A 66 0.17 -3.03 14.33
N LEU A 67 1.47 -2.76 14.47
CA LEU A 67 2.09 -1.57 13.90
C LEU A 67 2.29 -1.77 12.40
N TRP A 68 1.61 -0.98 11.58
CA TRP A 68 1.97 -0.85 10.18
C TRP A 68 3.41 -0.32 10.10
N ASN A 69 4.26 -1.01 9.35
CA ASN A 69 5.68 -0.73 9.21
C ASN A 69 5.96 0.76 8.94
N LYS A 70 6.57 1.45 9.92
CA LYS A 70 6.90 2.88 9.87
C LYS A 70 7.83 3.27 8.70
N ALA A 71 8.54 2.30 8.11
CA ALA A 71 9.41 2.52 6.97
C ALA A 71 8.67 2.53 5.62
N GLU A 72 7.37 2.23 5.57
CA GLU A 72 6.57 2.33 4.35
C GLU A 72 6.15 3.78 4.06
N TRP A 73 5.79 4.04 2.81
CA TRP A 73 5.53 5.39 2.32
C TRP A 73 4.43 6.12 3.12
N PHE A 74 3.28 5.49 3.37
CA PHE A 74 2.17 6.15 4.08
C PHE A 74 2.48 6.36 5.56
N PRO A 75 2.93 5.32 6.31
CA PRO A 75 3.41 5.49 7.68
C PRO A 75 4.55 6.49 7.85
N SER A 76 5.39 6.71 6.83
CA SER A 76 6.45 7.72 6.87
C SER A 76 5.93 9.13 6.55
N MET A 77 4.95 9.23 5.64
CA MET A 77 4.36 10.50 5.22
C MET A 77 3.61 11.18 6.37
N VAL A 78 2.91 10.41 7.21
CA VAL A 78 2.05 10.97 8.28
C VAL A 78 2.85 11.70 9.38
N PRO A 79 3.86 11.10 10.05
CA PRO A 79 4.71 11.80 11.01
C PRO A 79 5.51 12.94 10.36
N SER A 80 6.02 12.74 9.15
CA SER A 80 6.70 13.81 8.42
C SER A 80 5.79 15.00 8.15
N SER A 81 4.52 14.76 7.80
CA SER A 81 3.52 15.82 7.59
C SER A 81 3.26 16.63 8.86
N LEU A 82 3.18 15.94 10.02
CA LEU A 82 3.12 16.59 11.32
C LEU A 82 4.35 17.46 11.57
N HIS A 83 5.53 16.92 11.30
CA HIS A 83 6.81 17.60 11.56
C HIS A 83 7.01 18.85 10.70
N VAL A 84 6.76 18.75 9.40
CA VAL A 84 6.91 19.87 8.44
C VAL A 84 5.69 20.80 8.41
N GLY A 85 4.66 20.51 9.23
CA GLY A 85 3.45 21.31 9.38
C GLY A 85 2.57 21.37 8.13
N ALA A 86 2.62 20.36 7.27
CA ALA A 86 1.84 20.33 6.03
C ALA A 86 1.40 18.92 5.64
N VAL A 87 0.18 18.80 5.13
CA VAL A 87 -0.38 17.61 4.49
C VAL A 87 -0.42 17.85 2.97
N PRO A 88 -0.06 16.88 2.13
CA PRO A 88 -0.10 17.07 0.70
C PRO A 88 -1.56 17.06 0.18
N GLU A 89 -1.87 17.98 -0.73
CA GLU A 89 -3.19 18.13 -1.36
C GLU A 89 -3.53 16.89 -2.19
N ASP A 90 -2.58 16.43 -3.00
CA ASP A 90 -2.62 15.18 -3.74
C ASP A 90 -1.45 14.27 -3.31
N ILE A 91 -1.42 13.02 -3.77
CA ILE A 91 -0.28 12.11 -3.56
C ILE A 91 0.16 11.47 -4.88
N GLY A 92 0.06 12.21 -5.98
CA GLY A 92 0.43 11.75 -7.31
C GLY A 92 -0.29 10.45 -7.71
N SER A 93 0.47 9.47 -8.21
CA SER A 93 -0.07 8.16 -8.61
C SER A 93 -0.54 7.27 -7.46
N LEU A 94 -0.39 7.70 -6.19
CA LEU A 94 -0.88 6.97 -5.02
C LEU A 94 -2.33 7.36 -4.63
N GLY A 95 -2.97 8.22 -5.42
CA GLY A 95 -4.28 8.81 -5.08
C GLY A 95 -5.43 7.82 -4.95
N ARG A 96 -5.28 6.59 -5.48
CA ARG A 96 -6.24 5.50 -5.27
C ARG A 96 -5.93 4.75 -3.97
N VAL A 97 -6.93 4.65 -3.11
CA VAL A 97 -6.86 4.00 -1.81
C VAL A 97 -7.72 2.73 -1.86
N ASP A 98 -7.09 1.62 -2.19
CA ASP A 98 -7.68 0.27 -2.22
C ASP A 98 -6.97 -0.67 -1.22
N TRP A 99 -6.52 -0.11 -0.10
CA TRP A 99 -5.72 -0.81 0.89
C TRP A 99 -6.55 -1.84 1.66
N VAL A 100 -5.90 -2.94 2.03
CA VAL A 100 -6.52 -3.99 2.86
C VAL A 100 -5.73 -4.12 4.16
N PRO A 101 -6.36 -3.96 5.34
CA PRO A 101 -5.71 -4.19 6.62
C PRO A 101 -5.09 -5.59 6.74
N VAL A 102 -3.92 -5.69 7.36
CA VAL A 102 -3.14 -6.95 7.44
C VAL A 102 -3.89 -8.10 8.12
N ASP A 103 -4.68 -7.80 9.15
CA ASP A 103 -5.50 -8.79 9.85
C ASP A 103 -6.66 -9.29 8.98
N LEU A 104 -7.28 -8.41 8.19
CA LEU A 104 -8.34 -8.79 7.26
C LEU A 104 -7.80 -9.58 6.06
N VAL A 105 -6.70 -9.13 5.45
CA VAL A 105 -6.11 -9.83 4.29
C VAL A 105 -5.58 -11.21 4.71
N ALA A 106 -5.07 -11.36 5.94
CA ALA A 106 -4.63 -12.66 6.45
C ALA A 106 -5.80 -13.67 6.48
N GLU A 107 -6.98 -13.27 6.96
CA GLU A 107 -8.16 -14.14 6.94
C GLU A 107 -8.60 -14.49 5.50
N VAL A 108 -8.49 -13.54 4.56
CA VAL A 108 -8.77 -13.77 3.14
C VAL A 108 -7.79 -14.79 2.56
N LEU A 109 -6.48 -14.63 2.79
CA LEU A 109 -5.45 -15.53 2.28
C LEU A 109 -5.61 -16.94 2.82
N VAL A 110 -5.91 -17.10 4.12
CA VAL A 110 -6.19 -18.39 4.73
C VAL A 110 -7.38 -19.05 4.04
N ALA A 111 -8.50 -18.31 3.89
CA ALA A 111 -9.69 -18.84 3.24
C ALA A 111 -9.46 -19.24 1.78
N LEU A 112 -8.66 -18.47 1.02
CA LEU A 112 -8.31 -18.80 -0.36
C LEU A 112 -7.39 -20.02 -0.46
N ALA A 113 -6.48 -20.22 0.50
CA ALA A 113 -5.52 -21.32 0.49
C ALA A 113 -6.16 -22.67 0.86
N ILE A 114 -7.03 -22.68 1.88
CA ILE A 114 -7.61 -23.90 2.45
C ILE A 114 -9.06 -24.16 2.04
N GLY A 115 -9.74 -23.18 1.45
CA GLY A 115 -11.14 -23.29 1.08
C GLY A 115 -11.41 -24.39 0.06
N GLU A 116 -12.55 -25.05 0.19
CA GLU A 116 -13.03 -25.97 -0.83
C GLU A 116 -13.30 -25.20 -2.13
N ASN A 117 -12.67 -25.64 -3.21
CA ASN A 117 -12.87 -25.06 -4.53
C ASN A 117 -13.27 -26.18 -5.50
N PRO A 118 -14.57 -26.29 -5.86
CA PRO A 118 -15.02 -27.30 -6.81
C PRO A 118 -14.43 -27.08 -8.22
N ASP A 119 -13.99 -25.86 -8.54
CA ASP A 119 -13.33 -25.51 -9.81
C ASP A 119 -11.82 -25.28 -9.63
N ARG A 120 -11.20 -25.97 -8.65
CA ARG A 120 -9.79 -25.79 -8.33
C ARG A 120 -8.93 -26.16 -9.52
N ARG A 121 -8.13 -25.21 -9.97
CA ARG A 121 -7.08 -25.48 -10.97
C ARG A 121 -5.81 -25.91 -10.23
N THR A 122 -4.87 -26.49 -10.97
CA THR A 122 -3.54 -26.78 -10.43
C THR A 122 -2.86 -25.49 -9.95
N VAL A 123 -3.10 -24.37 -10.63
CA VAL A 123 -2.62 -23.05 -10.26
C VAL A 123 -3.78 -22.06 -10.33
N ASP A 124 -4.10 -21.45 -9.18
CA ASP A 124 -5.10 -20.40 -9.06
C ASP A 124 -4.44 -19.08 -8.72
N VAL A 125 -4.79 -18.02 -9.43
CA VAL A 125 -4.35 -16.66 -9.15
C VAL A 125 -5.51 -15.87 -8.56
N PHE A 126 -5.23 -15.14 -7.48
CA PHE A 126 -6.19 -14.33 -6.74
C PHE A 126 -5.64 -12.92 -6.53
N HIS A 127 -6.53 -11.93 -6.58
CA HIS A 127 -6.24 -10.52 -6.34
C HIS A 127 -7.03 -10.04 -5.10
N PRO A 128 -6.55 -10.30 -3.88
CA PRO A 128 -7.16 -9.79 -2.64
C PRO A 128 -6.95 -8.28 -2.46
N HIS A 129 -7.51 -7.49 -3.36
CA HIS A 129 -7.55 -6.02 -3.32
C HIS A 129 -8.89 -5.55 -2.73
N ASN A 130 -8.91 -4.38 -2.11
CA ASN A 130 -10.14 -3.82 -1.57
C ASN A 130 -11.14 -3.55 -2.71
N LEU A 131 -12.37 -4.06 -2.57
CA LEU A 131 -13.42 -3.95 -3.57
C LEU A 131 -14.14 -2.59 -3.53
N HIS A 132 -13.83 -1.76 -2.54
CA HIS A 132 -14.40 -0.44 -2.31
C HIS A 132 -13.31 0.64 -2.31
N PRO A 133 -12.63 0.86 -3.45
CA PRO A 133 -11.59 1.87 -3.55
C PRO A 133 -12.15 3.28 -3.30
N ILE A 134 -11.41 4.08 -2.54
CA ILE A 134 -11.69 5.51 -2.35
C ILE A 134 -10.48 6.33 -2.80
N THR A 135 -10.58 7.66 -2.72
CA THR A 135 -9.50 8.56 -3.15
C THR A 135 -8.76 9.14 -1.95
N TRP A 136 -7.55 9.63 -2.21
CA TRP A 136 -6.83 10.49 -1.26
C TRP A 136 -7.69 11.66 -0.79
N ASP A 137 -8.42 12.33 -1.69
CA ASP A 137 -9.31 13.44 -1.33
C ASP A 137 -10.38 13.04 -0.30
N ALA A 138 -10.83 11.79 -0.31
CA ALA A 138 -11.81 11.29 0.66
C ALA A 138 -11.20 11.07 2.05
N ILE A 139 -9.92 10.67 2.13
CA ILE A 139 -9.26 10.36 3.41
C ILE A 139 -8.37 11.49 3.95
N ARG A 140 -7.91 12.41 3.09
CA ARG A 140 -7.06 13.55 3.45
C ARG A 140 -7.67 14.39 4.57
N PRO A 141 -8.98 14.74 4.58
CA PRO A 141 -9.57 15.49 5.67
C PRO A 141 -9.41 14.77 7.01
N VAL A 142 -9.54 13.44 7.05
CA VAL A 142 -9.35 12.68 8.30
C VAL A 142 -7.90 12.76 8.77
N VAL A 143 -6.92 12.61 7.87
CA VAL A 143 -5.50 12.75 8.20
C VAL A 143 -5.20 14.16 8.69
N PHE A 144 -5.66 15.18 7.97
CA PHE A 144 -5.49 16.59 8.31
C PHE A 144 -6.04 16.94 9.69
N GLU A 145 -7.30 16.59 9.95
CA GLU A 145 -7.95 16.85 11.24
C GLU A 145 -7.23 16.11 12.36
N THR A 146 -6.88 14.82 12.14
CA THR A 146 -6.15 14.04 13.13
C THR A 146 -4.82 14.72 13.46
N LEU A 147 -4.00 15.08 12.48
CA LEU A 147 -2.72 15.74 12.74
C LEU A 147 -2.88 17.13 13.39
N SER A 148 -3.92 17.88 13.03
CA SER A 148 -4.21 19.18 13.63
C SER A 148 -4.55 19.08 15.13
N THR A 149 -5.12 17.95 15.57
CA THR A 149 -5.31 17.70 17.01
C THR A 149 -4.00 17.47 17.75
N TYR A 150 -2.99 16.87 17.12
CA TYR A 150 -1.67 16.66 17.75
C TYR A 150 -0.86 17.95 17.90
N THR A 151 -1.05 18.92 17.00
CA THR A 151 -0.36 20.21 17.03
C THR A 151 -1.12 21.29 17.81
N GLY A 152 -2.41 21.08 18.11
CA GLY A 152 -3.31 22.10 18.66
C GLY A 152 -3.62 23.25 17.70
N LYS A 153 -3.22 23.15 16.42
CA LYS A 153 -3.43 24.18 15.39
C LYS A 153 -3.53 23.53 14.00
N PRO A 154 -4.27 24.14 13.05
CA PRO A 154 -4.35 23.61 11.69
C PRO A 154 -2.97 23.52 11.03
N LEU A 155 -2.74 22.43 10.28
CA LEU A 155 -1.60 22.31 9.37
C LEU A 155 -1.89 23.07 8.06
N ASP A 156 -0.89 23.20 7.20
CA ASP A 156 -1.11 23.62 5.82
C ASP A 156 -1.58 22.44 4.95
N VAL A 157 -2.37 22.73 3.91
CA VAL A 157 -2.56 21.81 2.77
C VAL A 157 -1.83 22.40 1.57
N VAL A 158 -0.88 21.64 1.00
CA VAL A 158 0.01 22.15 -0.05
C VAL A 158 0.13 21.16 -1.21
N PRO A 159 0.44 21.62 -2.45
CA PRO A 159 0.69 20.71 -3.56
C PRO A 159 1.75 19.64 -3.21
N PHE A 160 1.62 18.43 -3.74
CA PHE A 160 2.49 17.32 -3.34
C PHE A 160 3.98 17.63 -3.51
N ARG A 161 4.35 18.30 -4.61
CA ARG A 161 5.74 18.73 -4.86
C ARG A 161 6.24 19.74 -3.82
N THR A 162 5.38 20.63 -3.35
CA THR A 162 5.70 21.57 -2.28
C THR A 162 5.91 20.83 -0.96
N TRP A 163 5.11 19.81 -0.66
CA TRP A 163 5.32 18.96 0.52
C TRP A 163 6.68 18.24 0.46
N ILE A 164 7.03 17.63 -0.68
CA ILE A 164 8.35 16.98 -0.89
C ILE A 164 9.49 17.97 -0.67
N GLN A 165 9.34 19.21 -1.15
CA GLN A 165 10.33 20.27 -0.93
C GLN A 165 10.48 20.65 0.54
N ARG A 166 9.38 20.71 1.32
CA ARG A 166 9.45 20.94 2.77
C ARG A 166 10.19 19.82 3.48
N VAL A 167 9.92 18.56 3.13
CA VAL A 167 10.65 17.40 3.67
C VAL A 167 12.15 17.48 3.37
N ARG A 168 12.55 17.88 2.15
CA ARG A 168 13.97 18.07 1.80
C ARG A 168 14.62 19.23 2.55
N ALA A 169 13.92 20.36 2.63
CA ALA A 169 14.43 21.57 3.25
C ALA A 169 14.69 21.37 4.75
N ASP A 170 13.84 20.61 5.42
CA ASP A 170 14.00 20.24 6.84
C ASP A 170 15.32 19.49 7.09
N ILE A 171 15.61 18.45 6.29
CA ILE A 171 16.87 17.70 6.39
C ILE A 171 18.09 18.57 6.03
N ALA A 172 17.95 19.43 5.02
CA ALA A 172 19.04 20.33 4.61
C ALA A 172 19.32 21.43 5.64
N ALA A 173 18.30 21.93 6.34
CA ALA A 173 18.42 22.91 7.41
C ALA A 173 19.09 22.33 8.67
N GLY A 174 18.93 21.02 8.90
CA GLY A 174 19.74 20.26 9.87
C GLY A 174 21.20 20.01 9.42
N GLY A 175 21.61 20.57 8.27
CA GLY A 175 22.87 20.31 7.58
C GLY A 175 24.14 20.72 8.33
N SER A 176 24.56 19.91 9.31
CA SER A 176 25.94 19.68 9.76
C SER A 176 26.06 18.54 10.79
N THR A 177 24.95 17.92 11.18
CA THR A 177 24.92 16.94 12.25
C THR A 177 25.25 15.53 11.75
N ILE A 178 26.39 15.00 12.19
CA ILE A 178 26.82 13.62 11.97
C ILE A 178 26.43 12.79 13.22
N GLY A 179 25.95 11.56 13.04
CA GLY A 179 25.65 10.67 14.16
C GLY A 179 24.22 10.78 14.70
N GLU A 180 24.05 10.85 16.01
CA GLU A 180 22.76 10.74 16.71
C GLU A 180 21.74 11.80 16.29
N ASP A 181 22.20 13.03 16.03
CA ASP A 181 21.34 14.15 15.64
C ASP A 181 20.64 13.95 14.29
N LEU A 182 21.30 13.31 13.31
CA LEU A 182 20.68 12.95 12.03
C LEU A 182 19.63 11.86 12.23
N GLN A 183 19.91 10.89 13.11
CA GLN A 183 18.97 9.82 13.42
C GLN A 183 17.69 10.37 14.08
N VAL A 184 17.83 11.31 15.03
CA VAL A 184 16.70 12.00 15.67
C VAL A 184 15.88 12.80 14.66
N SER A 185 16.54 13.49 13.72
CA SER A 185 15.86 14.20 12.63
C SER A 185 15.07 13.22 11.73
N LEU A 186 15.68 12.10 11.35
CA LEU A 186 15.04 11.06 10.53
C LEU A 186 13.92 10.29 11.25
N GLU A 187 13.89 10.30 12.58
CA GLU A 187 12.78 9.75 13.36
C GLU A 187 11.56 10.67 13.37
N LYS A 188 11.77 11.99 13.36
CA LYS A 188 10.72 12.99 13.24
C LYS A 188 10.26 13.18 11.79
N ASN A 189 11.16 12.99 10.83
CA ASN A 189 10.92 13.14 9.40
C ASN A 189 11.30 11.87 8.60
N PRO A 190 10.61 10.74 8.82
CA PRO A 190 10.95 9.47 8.17
C PRO A 190 10.75 9.47 6.65
N ALA A 191 9.87 10.31 6.10
CA ALA A 191 9.67 10.46 4.66
C ALA A 191 10.94 10.86 3.90
N ALA A 192 11.92 11.49 4.58
CA ALA A 192 13.22 11.82 3.99
C ALA A 192 13.94 10.60 3.38
N LYS A 193 13.73 9.40 3.95
CA LYS A 193 14.32 8.15 3.45
C LYS A 193 13.71 7.68 2.13
N LEU A 194 12.55 8.22 1.77
CA LEU A 194 11.75 7.83 0.61
C LEU A 194 11.55 8.98 -0.39
N LEU A 195 12.38 10.02 -0.35
CA LEU A 195 12.26 11.18 -1.24
C LEU A 195 12.20 10.77 -2.72
N ASN A 196 13.14 9.94 -3.19
CA ASN A 196 13.15 9.47 -4.58
C ASN A 196 11.83 8.76 -4.94
N PHE A 197 11.28 7.96 -4.03
CA PHE A 197 10.00 7.31 -4.24
C PHE A 197 8.87 8.34 -4.37
N PHE A 198 8.82 9.36 -3.51
CA PHE A 198 7.79 10.41 -3.61
C PHE A 198 7.95 11.26 -4.88
N ASP A 199 9.17 11.55 -5.33
CA ASP A 199 9.41 12.23 -6.61
C ASP A 199 8.90 11.45 -7.81
N ASP A 200 9.14 10.13 -7.82
CA ASP A 200 8.65 9.22 -8.85
C ASP A 200 7.12 9.22 -8.87
N MET A 201 6.47 9.15 -7.71
CA MET A 201 5.00 9.18 -7.60
C MET A 201 4.41 10.53 -8.01
N ALA A 202 5.09 11.65 -7.72
CA ALA A 202 4.68 12.99 -8.14
C ALA A 202 4.84 13.21 -9.65
N SER A 203 5.68 12.42 -10.32
CA SER A 203 5.98 12.52 -11.75
C SER A 203 5.30 11.44 -12.60
N GLY A 204 4.77 10.40 -11.95
CA GLY A 204 4.10 9.26 -12.60
C GLY A 204 2.82 9.66 -13.32
N SER A 205 2.66 9.18 -14.56
CA SER A 205 1.39 9.28 -15.30
C SER A 205 0.32 8.39 -14.66
N LYS A 206 -0.92 8.87 -14.56
CA LYS A 206 -2.13 8.15 -14.08
C LYS A 206 -2.57 6.97 -14.98
N ALA A 207 -1.68 6.35 -15.75
CA ALA A 207 -2.06 5.19 -16.57
C ALA A 207 -2.25 3.98 -15.64
N GLU A 208 -3.45 3.86 -15.07
CA GLU A 208 -3.81 2.85 -14.09
C GLU A 208 -4.11 1.53 -14.81
N ASN A 209 -3.27 0.53 -14.59
CA ASN A 209 -3.63 -0.87 -14.83
C ASN A 209 -4.14 -1.44 -13.51
N PHE A 210 -5.43 -1.74 -13.44
CA PHE A 210 -6.04 -2.27 -12.23
C PHE A 210 -5.99 -3.78 -12.20
N PHE A 211 -6.16 -4.38 -11.02
CA PHE A 211 -6.33 -5.81 -10.92
C PHE A 211 -7.81 -6.16 -11.14
N ASP A 212 -8.09 -7.11 -12.03
CA ASP A 212 -9.42 -7.73 -12.07
C ASP A 212 -9.62 -8.49 -10.76
N THR A 213 -10.71 -8.26 -10.05
CA THR A 213 -10.95 -8.88 -8.74
C THR A 213 -12.15 -9.80 -8.75
N LYS A 214 -12.77 -10.01 -9.91
CA LYS A 214 -14.07 -10.69 -10.01
C LYS A 214 -14.04 -12.10 -9.42
N ARG A 215 -13.06 -12.92 -9.81
CA ARG A 215 -12.94 -14.31 -9.35
C ARG A 215 -12.63 -14.37 -7.86
N THR A 216 -11.70 -13.54 -7.36
CA THR A 216 -11.39 -13.49 -5.92
C THR A 216 -12.59 -13.02 -5.12
N ALA A 217 -13.30 -12.00 -5.61
CA ALA A 217 -14.52 -11.50 -4.99
C ALA A 217 -15.60 -12.58 -4.93
N GLU A 218 -15.84 -13.34 -5.99
CA GLU A 218 -16.78 -14.48 -5.99
C GLU A 218 -16.40 -15.53 -4.94
N ARG A 219 -15.10 -15.82 -4.79
CA ARG A 219 -14.59 -16.89 -3.91
C ARG A 219 -14.45 -16.52 -2.45
N SER A 220 -14.31 -15.23 -2.13
CA SER A 220 -14.03 -14.79 -0.77
C SER A 220 -15.12 -13.87 -0.22
N ASN A 221 -16.06 -14.44 0.55
CA ASN A 221 -17.02 -13.66 1.33
C ASN A 221 -16.30 -12.70 2.29
N LYS A 222 -15.11 -13.10 2.78
CA LYS A 222 -14.28 -12.28 3.66
C LYS A 222 -13.76 -11.04 2.94
N LEU A 223 -13.32 -11.17 1.68
CA LEU A 223 -12.88 -10.02 0.88
C LEU A 223 -14.05 -9.08 0.61
N ARG A 224 -15.24 -9.62 0.28
CA ARG A 224 -16.46 -8.82 0.08
C ARG A 224 -16.94 -8.11 1.35
N ALA A 225 -16.53 -8.58 2.52
CA ALA A 225 -16.84 -7.96 3.80
C ALA A 225 -15.79 -6.90 4.22
N VAL A 226 -14.68 -6.76 3.49
CA VAL A 226 -13.72 -5.68 3.74
C VAL A 226 -14.33 -4.39 3.23
N GLU A 227 -14.55 -3.44 4.13
CA GLU A 227 -15.08 -2.11 3.78
C GLU A 227 -13.99 -1.22 3.16
N ALA A 228 -14.39 -0.10 2.58
CA ALA A 228 -13.47 0.98 2.24
C ALA A 228 -12.66 1.42 3.46
N VAL A 229 -11.50 2.05 3.27
CA VAL A 229 -10.70 2.56 4.40
C VAL A 229 -11.53 3.54 5.23
N GLN A 230 -11.75 3.19 6.50
CA GLN A 230 -12.60 3.97 7.40
C GLN A 230 -11.83 5.06 8.17
N PRO A 231 -12.49 6.17 8.55
CA PRO A 231 -11.86 7.24 9.34
C PRO A 231 -11.25 6.76 10.66
N GLU A 232 -11.90 5.84 11.37
CA GLU A 232 -11.40 5.26 12.62
C GLU A 232 -10.14 4.42 12.42
N TRP A 233 -9.95 3.78 11.26
CA TRP A 233 -8.74 3.04 10.96
C TRP A 233 -7.57 3.99 10.77
N LEU A 234 -7.77 5.09 10.05
CA LEU A 234 -6.76 6.14 9.87
C LEU A 234 -6.33 6.75 11.21
N ARG A 235 -7.30 7.14 12.05
CA ARG A 235 -7.02 7.68 13.39
C ARG A 235 -6.26 6.68 14.25
N LYS A 236 -6.66 5.41 14.21
CA LYS A 236 -5.97 4.32 14.91
C LYS A 236 -4.51 4.22 14.46
N TRP A 237 -4.25 4.15 13.15
CA TRP A 237 -2.89 4.02 12.63
C TRP A 237 -2.03 5.24 12.96
N VAL A 238 -2.56 6.46 12.82
CA VAL A 238 -1.88 7.70 13.23
C VAL A 238 -1.48 7.65 14.69
N LYS A 239 -2.41 7.23 15.57
CA LYS A 239 -2.14 7.04 17.00
C LYS A 239 -1.09 5.98 17.28
N GLU A 240 -1.10 4.86 16.55
CA GLU A 240 -0.08 3.82 16.70
C GLU A 240 1.32 4.28 16.28
N TRP A 241 1.43 5.23 15.35
CA TRP A 241 2.71 5.79 14.94
C TRP A 241 3.22 6.90 15.85
N LEU A 242 2.33 7.82 16.25
CA LEU A 242 2.67 9.06 16.98
C LEU A 242 2.53 8.94 18.50
N GLY A 243 1.85 7.90 19.01
CA GLY A 243 1.45 7.83 20.41
C GLY A 243 0.17 8.61 20.69
N ASP A 244 -0.16 8.82 21.96
CA ASP A 244 -1.29 9.66 22.36
C ASP A 244 -1.00 11.14 22.06
N ALA A 245 -2.02 11.89 21.62
CA ALA A 245 -1.91 13.33 21.49
C ALA A 245 -1.60 13.94 22.86
N GLN A 246 -0.68 14.90 22.91
CA GLN A 246 -0.44 15.67 24.12
C GLN A 246 -1.62 16.63 24.29
N VAL A 247 -2.52 16.30 25.22
CA VAL A 247 -3.68 17.12 25.63
C VAL A 247 -3.20 18.34 26.40
#